data_AF-A0A9E4J6S2-F1
#
_entry.id   AF-A0A9E4J6S2-F1
#
_cell.length_a   1.000
_cell.length_b   1.000
_cell.length_c   1.000
_cell.angle_alpha   90.00
_cell.angle_beta   90.00
_cell.angle_gamma   90.00
#
_symmetry.space_group_name_H-M   'P 1'
#
loop_
_entity.id
_entity.type
_entity.pdbx_description
1 polymer ?
#
loop_
_entity_poly.entity_id
_entity_poly.type
_entity_poly.pdbx_seq_one_letter_code
_entity_poly.pdbx_strand_id
1 'polypeptide(L)'
;MSSEEDRKAERLFDKRTLERNLRKGLVSVKDLEKRNSALPDVKDKIAPPPADLPFSPTPIAAVLPAPTYIVSNGRRDSLSADLDDEDEDEDFDDEEDEEDEEDEDEDEDEGLDDEKGLPEAG
;
A
#
# COMPACT_ATOMS: atom_id res chain seq x y z
N MET A 1 -5.16 -3.45 24.05
CA MET A 1 -5.19 -3.42 22.57
C MET A 1 -4.68 -4.76 22.12
N SER A 2 -5.56 -5.57 21.52
CA SER A 2 -5.27 -6.98 21.26
C SER A 2 -4.32 -7.10 20.08
N SER A 3 -3.18 -7.77 20.24
CA SER A 3 -2.18 -7.97 19.16
C SER A 3 -2.75 -8.60 17.88
N GLU A 4 -3.92 -9.21 17.98
CA GLU A 4 -4.65 -9.81 16.87
C GLU A 4 -5.45 -8.79 16.05
N GLU A 5 -5.93 -7.73 16.68
CA GLU A 5 -6.59 -6.59 16.03
C GLU A 5 -5.57 -5.77 15.23
N ASP A 6 -4.38 -5.56 15.80
CA ASP A 6 -3.29 -4.85 15.13
C ASP A 6 -2.83 -5.56 13.85
N ARG A 7 -2.78 -6.91 13.88
CA ARG A 7 -2.47 -7.72 12.69
C ARG A 7 -3.55 -7.65 11.61
N LYS A 8 -4.82 -7.58 12.01
CA LYS A 8 -5.94 -7.40 11.07
C LYS A 8 -5.88 -6.01 10.45
N ALA A 9 -5.60 -4.99 11.26
CA ALA A 9 -5.39 -3.62 10.79
C ALA A 9 -4.21 -3.54 9.81
N GLU A 10 -3.09 -4.23 10.09
CA GLU A 10 -1.96 -4.30 9.15
C GLU A 10 -2.34 -4.87 7.78
N ARG A 11 -3.19 -5.89 7.74
CA ARG A 11 -3.65 -6.49 6.47
C ARG A 11 -4.52 -5.54 5.65
N LEU A 12 -5.24 -4.62 6.27
CA LEU A 12 -6.05 -3.62 5.55
C LEU A 12 -5.18 -2.68 4.71
N PHE A 13 -3.97 -2.38 5.19
CA PHE A 13 -3.00 -1.52 4.51
C PHE A 13 -1.95 -2.29 3.69
N ASP A 14 -2.14 -3.60 3.45
CA ASP A 14 -1.25 -4.36 2.58
C ASP A 14 -1.37 -3.87 1.13
N LYS A 15 -0.23 -3.54 0.51
CA LYS A 15 -0.13 -3.07 -0.88
C LYS A 15 -0.92 -3.92 -1.87
N ARG A 16 -1.00 -5.24 -1.65
CA ARG A 16 -1.72 -6.16 -2.56
C ARG A 16 -3.23 -5.99 -2.52
N THR A 17 -3.78 -5.50 -1.40
CA THR A 17 -5.22 -5.40 -1.17
C THR A 17 -5.69 -3.96 -0.96
N LEU A 18 -4.78 -3.01 -0.76
CA LEU A 18 -5.04 -1.60 -0.49
C LEU A 18 -6.02 -0.98 -1.50
N GLU A 19 -5.76 -1.13 -2.79
CA GLU A 19 -6.64 -0.59 -3.85
C GLU A 19 -8.05 -1.18 -3.81
N ARG A 20 -8.15 -2.48 -3.53
CA ARG A 20 -9.45 -3.14 -3.38
C ARG A 20 -10.17 -2.65 -2.14
N ASN A 21 -9.44 -2.46 -1.04
CA ASN A 21 -10.01 -1.98 0.21
C ASN A 21 -10.48 -0.52 0.10
N LEU A 22 -9.75 0.33 -0.64
CA LEU A 22 -10.18 1.69 -1.00
C LEU A 22 -11.46 1.67 -1.84
N ARG A 23 -11.51 0.88 -2.91
CA ARG A 23 -12.72 0.75 -3.75
C ARG A 23 -13.93 0.21 -2.99
N LYS A 24 -13.70 -0.63 -1.97
CA LYS A 24 -14.74 -1.18 -1.09
C LYS A 24 -15.11 -0.26 0.08
N GLY A 25 -14.47 0.91 0.22
CA GLY A 25 -14.68 1.80 1.37
C GLY A 25 -14.20 1.24 2.72
N LEU A 26 -13.46 0.13 2.73
CA LEU A 26 -12.89 -0.48 3.95
C LEU A 26 -11.75 0.35 4.55
N VAL A 27 -11.12 1.19 3.74
CA VAL A 27 -10.06 2.11 4.12
C VAL A 27 -10.35 3.44 3.44
N SER A 28 -10.38 4.54 4.20
CA SER A 28 -10.48 5.88 3.62
C SER A 28 -9.10 6.42 3.23
N VAL A 29 -9.06 7.38 2.30
CA VAL A 29 -7.82 8.07 1.93
C VAL A 29 -7.16 8.72 3.15
N LYS A 30 -7.97 9.32 4.03
CA LYS A 30 -7.53 9.93 5.29
C LYS A 30 -6.86 8.93 6.23
N ASP A 31 -7.39 7.71 6.34
CA ASP A 31 -6.79 6.65 7.16
C ASP A 31 -5.42 6.22 6.62
N LEU A 32 -5.29 6.19 5.30
CA LEU A 32 -4.07 5.83 4.60
C LEU A 32 -2.97 6.88 4.83
N GLU A 33 -3.30 8.16 4.74
CA GLU A 33 -2.38 9.27 5.06
C GLU A 33 -1.94 9.23 6.53
N LYS A 34 -2.89 9.00 7.45
CA LYS A 34 -2.59 8.83 8.87
C LYS A 34 -1.68 7.63 9.14
N ARG A 35 -1.90 6.52 8.44
CA ARG A 35 -1.04 5.32 8.53
C ARG A 35 0.36 5.63 7.99
N ASN A 36 0.47 6.30 6.86
CA ASN A 36 1.75 6.65 6.24
C ASN A 36 2.58 7.62 7.09
N SER A 37 1.93 8.63 7.67
CA SER A 37 2.58 9.57 8.60
C SER A 37 2.98 8.93 9.94
N ALA A 38 2.27 7.88 10.36
CA ALA A 38 2.64 7.10 11.55
C ALA A 38 3.81 6.13 11.30
N LEU A 39 4.15 5.83 10.04
CA LEU A 39 5.29 4.97 9.73
C LEU A 39 6.59 5.76 9.94
N PRO A 40 7.59 5.18 10.62
CA PRO A 40 8.90 5.82 10.75
C PRO A 40 9.52 5.95 9.36
N ASP A 41 10.04 7.13 9.02
CA ASP A 41 10.69 7.33 7.74
C ASP A 41 11.93 6.43 7.66
N VAL A 42 11.83 5.37 6.84
CA VAL A 42 12.85 4.32 6.78
C VAL A 42 14.12 4.86 6.12
N LYS A 43 14.01 5.95 5.34
CA LYS A 43 15.13 6.60 4.66
C LYS A 43 16.19 7.11 5.63
N ASP A 44 15.79 7.62 6.78
CA ASP A 44 16.71 8.17 7.79
C ASP A 44 17.45 7.08 8.59
N LYS A 45 16.95 5.83 8.54
CA LYS A 45 17.53 4.68 9.25
C LYS A 45 18.39 3.79 8.35
N ILE A 46 18.36 3.99 7.04
CA ILE A 46 19.22 3.26 6.11
C ILE A 46 20.58 3.96 6.12
N ALA A 47 21.54 3.39 6.84
CA ALA A 47 22.93 3.78 6.71
C ALA A 47 23.33 3.68 5.23
N PRO A 48 24.01 4.71 4.67
CA PRO A 48 24.45 4.65 3.29
C PRO A 48 25.26 3.37 3.07
N PRO A 49 25.03 2.66 1.96
CA PRO A 49 25.75 1.42 1.69
C PRO A 49 27.26 1.70 1.74
N PRO A 50 28.05 0.88 2.43
CA PRO A 50 29.49 1.10 2.53
C PRO A 50 30.11 1.14 1.13
N ALA A 51 30.91 2.18 0.88
CA ALA A 51 31.42 2.56 -0.44
C ALA A 51 32.32 1.50 -1.13
N ASP A 52 32.77 0.49 -0.38
CA ASP A 52 33.74 -0.51 -0.85
C ASP A 52 33.23 -1.95 -0.77
N LEU A 53 31.92 -2.18 -0.81
CA LEU A 53 31.44 -3.53 -1.12
C LEU A 53 31.57 -3.74 -2.62
N PRO A 54 32.51 -4.58 -3.10
CA PRO A 54 32.44 -5.01 -4.48
C PRO A 54 31.07 -5.66 -4.63
N PHE A 55 30.24 -5.15 -5.55
CA PHE A 55 29.13 -5.91 -6.11
C PHE A 55 29.77 -7.14 -6.75
N SER A 56 30.05 -8.17 -5.96
CA SER A 56 30.35 -9.47 -6.49
C SER A 56 29.00 -9.99 -6.95
N PRO A 57 28.80 -10.23 -8.26
CA PRO A 57 27.70 -11.08 -8.70
C PRO A 57 28.04 -12.51 -8.28
N THR A 58 28.14 -12.77 -6.98
CA THR A 58 28.04 -14.13 -6.49
C THR A 58 26.63 -14.55 -6.88
N PRO A 59 26.44 -15.53 -7.78
CA PRO A 59 25.13 -16.15 -7.89
C PRO A 59 24.79 -16.56 -6.46
N ILE A 60 23.63 -16.14 -5.97
CA ILE A 60 23.05 -16.69 -4.75
C ILE A 60 23.08 -18.19 -5.01
N ALA A 61 24.05 -18.89 -4.40
CA ALA A 61 24.17 -20.33 -4.55
C ALA A 61 22.78 -20.83 -4.20
N ALA A 62 22.13 -21.51 -5.14
CA ALA A 62 20.79 -22.02 -4.94
C ALA A 62 20.87 -22.92 -3.71
N VAL A 63 20.51 -22.36 -2.55
CA VAL A 63 20.32 -23.11 -1.33
C VAL A 63 19.10 -23.92 -1.68
N LEU A 64 19.32 -25.14 -2.19
CA LEU A 64 18.27 -26.10 -2.39
C LEU A 64 17.56 -26.18 -1.04
N PRO A 65 16.27 -25.83 -0.97
CA PRO A 65 15.55 -25.93 0.28
C PRO A 65 15.69 -27.38 0.77
N ALA A 66 16.10 -27.55 2.03
CA ALA A 66 16.14 -28.87 2.65
C ALA A 66 14.78 -29.55 2.43
N PRO A 67 14.74 -30.86 2.14
CA PRO A 67 13.49 -31.55 1.86
C PRO A 67 12.52 -31.35 3.03
N THR A 68 11.41 -30.67 2.75
CA THR A 68 10.33 -30.48 3.70
C THR A 68 9.63 -31.82 3.91
N TYR A 69 9.59 -32.30 5.15
CA TYR A 69 8.78 -33.45 5.52
C TYR A 69 7.32 -33.16 5.19
N ILE A 70 6.69 -34.06 4.45
CA ILE A 70 5.25 -34.03 4.19
C ILE A 70 4.56 -34.39 5.50
N VAL A 71 3.96 -33.40 6.18
CA VAL A 71 2.98 -33.67 7.23
C VAL A 71 1.70 -34.08 6.50
N SER A 72 1.46 -35.38 6.40
CA SER A 72 0.18 -35.93 5.98
C SER A 72 -0.87 -35.53 7.02
N ASN A 73 -1.55 -34.41 6.80
CA ASN A 73 -2.84 -34.18 7.43
C ASN A 73 -3.80 -35.22 6.86
N GLY A 74 -3.91 -36.33 7.58
CA GLY A 74 -4.90 -37.36 7.34
C GLY A 74 -6.27 -36.71 7.20
N ARG A 75 -6.96 -37.14 6.16
CA ARG A 75 -8.38 -36.92 5.87
C ARG A 75 -9.19 -36.60 7.13
N ARG A 76 -9.68 -35.36 7.23
CA ARG A 76 -10.97 -35.10 7.85
C ARG A 76 -11.96 -34.87 6.72
N ASP A 77 -12.31 -35.98 6.07
CA ASP A 77 -13.64 -36.15 5.51
C ASP A 77 -14.60 -36.12 6.71
N SER A 78 -15.09 -34.94 7.07
CA SER A 78 -16.24 -34.80 7.96
C SER A 78 -17.07 -33.60 7.50
N LEU A 79 -17.85 -33.84 6.46
CA LEU A 79 -19.28 -33.56 6.43
C LEU A 79 -19.76 -32.40 7.32
N SER A 80 -19.99 -31.26 6.69
CA SER A 80 -21.13 -30.40 7.00
C SER A 80 -21.59 -29.76 5.68
N ALA A 81 -22.45 -30.51 4.99
CA ALA A 81 -23.47 -29.94 4.14
C ALA A 81 -24.42 -29.09 5.01
N ASP A 82 -25.17 -28.19 4.37
CA ASP A 82 -26.15 -27.25 4.94
C ASP A 82 -25.60 -25.90 5.44
N LEU A 83 -25.35 -25.01 4.48
CA LEU A 83 -25.72 -23.59 4.60
C LEU A 83 -26.52 -23.23 3.35
N ASP A 84 -27.78 -23.64 3.42
CA ASP A 84 -28.95 -23.03 2.79
C ASP A 84 -29.20 -21.70 3.53
N ASP A 85 -29.04 -20.57 2.85
CA ASP A 85 -29.56 -19.24 3.21
C ASP A 85 -29.37 -18.36 1.96
N GLU A 86 -30.34 -18.45 1.05
CA GLU A 86 -31.42 -17.48 0.84
C GLU A 86 -30.94 -16.23 0.10
N ASP A 87 -31.53 -16.06 -1.09
CA ASP A 87 -31.41 -14.92 -1.97
C ASP A 87 -31.73 -13.62 -1.21
N GLU A 88 -30.81 -12.65 -1.23
CA GLU A 88 -31.14 -11.25 -0.96
C GLU A 88 -30.68 -10.44 -2.16
N ASP A 89 -31.61 -10.33 -3.12
CA ASP A 89 -31.56 -9.42 -4.25
C ASP A 89 -31.64 -7.98 -3.71
N GLU A 90 -30.51 -7.42 -3.28
CA GLU A 90 -30.41 -5.98 -3.05
C GLU A 90 -30.33 -5.28 -4.42
N ASP A 91 -31.50 -4.90 -4.92
CA ASP A 91 -31.68 -3.87 -5.94
C ASP A 91 -30.94 -2.60 -5.48
N PHE A 92 -29.70 -2.45 -5.94
CA PHE A 92 -28.91 -1.24 -5.76
C PHE A 92 -29.42 -0.20 -6.76
N ASP A 93 -30.56 0.39 -6.40
CA ASP A 93 -31.12 1.58 -7.03
C ASP A 93 -30.29 2.79 -6.55
N ASP A 94 -29.11 2.96 -7.14
CA ASP A 94 -28.30 4.18 -6.96
C ASP A 94 -28.81 5.22 -7.97
N GLU A 95 -29.99 5.78 -7.64
CA GLU A 95 -30.49 7.01 -8.24
C GLU A 95 -29.51 8.15 -7.89
N GLU A 96 -28.92 8.71 -8.95
CA GLU A 96 -28.53 10.11 -9.17
C GLU A 96 -28.14 10.96 -7.92
N ASP A 97 -26.87 11.39 -7.90
CA ASP A 97 -26.53 12.72 -7.38
C ASP A 97 -25.70 13.46 -8.44
N GLU A 98 -26.43 14.09 -9.37
CA GLU A 98 -25.94 15.21 -10.17
C GLU A 98 -25.87 16.44 -9.26
N GLU A 99 -24.69 16.90 -8.87
CA GLU A 99 -24.39 18.27 -8.36
C GLU A 99 -22.85 18.35 -8.17
N ASP A 100 -22.09 19.36 -8.54
CA ASP A 100 -22.36 20.70 -9.08
C ASP A 100 -21.04 21.20 -9.72
N GLU A 101 -21.16 22.13 -10.66
CA GLU A 101 -20.06 22.86 -11.28
C GLU A 101 -19.46 23.86 -10.28
N GLU A 102 -18.15 23.86 -10.03
CA GLU A 102 -17.46 25.11 -9.65
C GLU A 102 -16.11 25.20 -10.37
N ASP A 103 -16.11 26.05 -11.40
CA ASP A 103 -14.95 26.75 -11.93
C ASP A 103 -14.22 27.50 -10.80
N GLU A 104 -12.92 27.27 -10.61
CA GLU A 104 -12.03 28.30 -10.07
C GLU A 104 -10.75 28.33 -10.90
N ASP A 105 -10.75 29.26 -11.86
CA ASP A 105 -9.56 29.87 -12.41
C ASP A 105 -8.73 30.48 -11.26
N GLU A 106 -7.49 30.03 -11.07
CA GLU A 106 -6.51 30.80 -10.31
C GLU A 106 -5.25 30.99 -11.18
N ASP A 107 -5.31 32.07 -11.98
CA ASP A 107 -4.13 32.75 -12.48
C ASP A 107 -3.31 33.25 -11.28
N GLU A 108 -2.09 32.78 -11.08
CA GLU A 108 -1.08 33.55 -10.35
C GLU A 108 0.29 33.49 -11.05
N ASP A 109 0.45 34.48 -11.94
CA ASP A 109 1.67 35.15 -12.34
C ASP A 109 2.52 35.52 -11.11
N GLU A 110 3.73 34.99 -10.97
CA GLU A 110 4.84 35.77 -10.42
C GLU A 110 6.17 35.37 -11.09
N GLY A 111 6.68 36.31 -11.91
CA GLY A 111 8.03 36.30 -12.41
C GLY A 111 9.06 36.24 -11.27
N LEU A 112 10.11 35.46 -11.50
CA LEU A 112 11.33 35.57 -10.72
C LEU A 112 12.52 35.89 -11.63
N ASP A 113 12.93 37.13 -11.44
CA ASP A 113 14.11 37.79 -11.95
C ASP A 113 15.35 37.08 -11.43
N ASP A 114 16.21 36.63 -12.34
CA ASP A 114 17.61 36.32 -12.00
C ASP A 114 18.52 36.99 -13.03
N GLU A 115 18.56 38.31 -12.93
CA GLU A 115 19.68 39.15 -13.36
C GLU A 115 20.93 38.72 -12.58
N LYS A 116 21.62 37.67 -13.05
CA LYS A 116 23.00 37.39 -12.63
C LYS A 116 23.96 37.95 -13.65
N GLY A 117 24.29 39.23 -13.45
CA GLY A 117 25.54 39.81 -13.90
C GLY A 117 26.71 38.95 -13.43
N LEU A 118 27.48 38.43 -14.38
CA LEU A 118 28.79 37.87 -14.11
C LEU A 118 29.83 39.00 -14.19
N PRO A 119 30.64 39.21 -13.14
CA PRO A 119 31.74 40.15 -13.20
C PRO A 119 32.86 39.62 -14.08
N GLU A 120 33.38 40.53 -14.90
CA GLU A 120 34.60 40.44 -15.68
C GLU A 120 35.80 40.03 -14.80
N ALA A 121 36.49 38.95 -15.15
CA ALA A 121 37.77 38.60 -14.56
C ALA A 121 38.63 37.78 -15.54
N GLY A 122 39.74 38.38 -15.98
CA GLY A 122 40.93 37.67 -16.49
C GLY A 122 41.23 37.85 -17.96
#